data_AF-A0A836LAZ6-F1
#
_entry.id   AF-A0A836LAZ6-F1
#
_cell.length_a   1.000
_cell.length_b   1.000
_cell.length_c   1.000
_cell.angle_alpha   90.00
_cell.angle_beta   90.00
_cell.angle_gamma   90.00
#
_symmetry.space_group_name_H-M   'P 1'
#
loop_
_entity.id
_entity.type
_entity.pdbx_description
1 polymer ?
#
loop_
_entity_poly.entity_id
_entity_poly.type
_entity_poly.pdbx_seq_one_letter_code
_entity_poly.pdbx_strand_id
1 'polypeptide(L)'
;MRRCGLCGLCLPVATLHTVARQYSECRSSYTGERSPPWASPEAAASYPSARSQFPLERPRFRKTHIEWMLHHGHGDRYGKYGPSREIADFEYADGTPSSISGKRFAFKHHQDHLLVQLVRSAATVERYEEGELLPRIPGTPEQRNWDPEIPLFLEDVDEFGRPPKPVAGDMVARVMEERFAQEGGRTPVNLANKHAGEVLEPNTMFATYDPVAFVSDAIKKDTRRPFWSRRRWALSDNFMVPVSPKPKNTIKDE
;
A
#
# COMPACT_ATOMS: atom_id res chain seq x y z
N MET A 1 80.39 -15.12 -2.39
CA MET A 1 79.92 -16.50 -2.11
C MET A 1 79.79 -16.64 -0.59
N ARG A 2 78.72 -17.07 0.06
CA ARG A 2 77.33 -17.37 -0.29
C ARG A 2 76.47 -16.97 0.93
N ARG A 3 75.24 -16.55 0.64
CA ARG A 3 74.11 -16.29 1.54
C ARG A 3 73.82 -17.49 2.47
N CYS A 4 73.62 -17.22 3.75
CA CYS A 4 72.74 -17.98 4.67
C CYS A 4 71.77 -16.93 5.23
N GLY A 5 70.45 -17.01 5.15
CA GLY A 5 69.53 -18.11 4.92
C GLY A 5 68.30 -17.77 5.76
N LEU A 6 67.61 -16.68 5.42
CA LEU A 6 66.31 -16.31 5.99
C LEU A 6 65.28 -17.32 5.47
N CYS A 7 64.94 -18.31 6.29
CA CYS A 7 63.73 -19.10 6.10
C CYS A 7 62.78 -18.76 7.24
N GLY A 8 61.74 -18.01 6.88
CA GLY A 8 60.55 -17.86 7.70
C GLY A 8 59.84 -19.20 7.84
N LEU A 9 59.44 -19.50 9.06
CA LEU A 9 58.35 -20.41 9.35
C LEU A 9 57.40 -19.64 10.28
N CYS A 10 56.54 -18.83 9.66
CA CYS A 10 55.30 -18.42 10.30
C CYS A 10 54.45 -19.68 10.44
N LEU A 11 54.39 -20.22 11.66
CA LEU A 11 53.37 -21.18 12.04
C LEU A 11 52.01 -20.46 11.93
N PRO A 12 51.05 -20.94 11.13
CA PRO A 12 49.68 -20.55 11.36
C PRO A 12 49.28 -21.25 12.66
N VAL A 13 49.32 -20.51 13.77
CA VAL A 13 48.52 -20.85 14.95
C VAL A 13 47.08 -20.71 14.49
N ALA A 14 46.54 -21.77 13.91
CA ALA A 14 45.11 -21.98 13.83
C ALA A 14 44.63 -21.98 15.27
N THR A 15 44.19 -20.81 15.73
CA THR A 15 43.40 -20.66 16.95
C THR A 15 42.12 -21.44 16.73
N LEU A 16 42.20 -22.75 17.02
CA LEU A 16 41.05 -23.60 17.25
C LEU A 16 40.29 -22.98 18.41
N HIS A 17 39.28 -22.18 18.08
CA HIS A 17 38.23 -21.79 19.02
C HIS A 17 37.35 -23.01 19.31
N THR A 18 37.93 -24.07 19.87
CA THR A 18 37.19 -25.09 20.61
C THR A 18 37.28 -24.71 22.08
N VAL A 19 36.66 -23.58 22.43
CA VAL A 19 36.23 -23.36 23.81
C VAL A 19 35.19 -24.45 24.05
N ALA A 20 35.47 -25.34 24.99
CA ALA A 20 34.50 -26.33 25.46
C ALA A 20 33.19 -25.59 25.79
N ARG A 21 32.18 -25.76 24.93
CA ARG A 21 30.82 -25.31 25.19
C ARG A 21 30.36 -26.10 26.40
N GLN A 22 30.19 -25.41 27.52
CA GLN A 22 29.48 -25.96 28.66
C GLN A 22 28.24 -25.11 28.83
N TYR A 23 27.10 -25.79 29.00
CA TYR A 23 25.80 -25.29 29.43
C TYR A 23 24.73 -25.10 28.33
N SER A 24 24.62 -23.94 27.68
CA SER A 24 23.46 -23.66 26.80
C SER A 24 23.78 -22.68 25.69
N GLU A 25 23.30 -22.97 24.49
CA GLU A 25 23.47 -22.12 23.32
C GLU A 25 22.26 -21.18 23.14
N CYS A 26 22.52 -19.89 22.94
CA CYS A 26 21.51 -18.91 22.55
C CYS A 26 22.08 -18.01 21.45
N ARG A 27 21.56 -18.14 20.22
CA ARG A 27 21.96 -17.31 19.07
C ARG A 27 20.74 -16.84 18.31
N SER A 28 20.68 -15.54 18.01
CA SER A 28 19.64 -14.94 17.13
C SER A 28 20.11 -14.74 15.69
N SER A 29 21.41 -14.81 15.43
CA SER A 29 22.05 -14.61 14.12
C SER A 29 23.04 -15.74 13.81
N TYR A 30 23.42 -15.89 12.55
CA TYR A 30 24.37 -16.92 12.13
C TYR A 30 25.77 -16.70 12.73
N THR A 31 26.27 -15.45 12.69
CA THR A 31 27.56 -15.03 13.25
C THR A 31 27.57 -14.97 14.77
N GLY A 32 26.39 -14.93 15.41
CA GLY A 32 26.25 -14.78 16.86
C GLY A 32 26.26 -13.32 17.33
N GLU A 33 26.44 -12.36 16.43
CA GLU A 33 26.35 -10.94 16.73
C GLU A 33 24.91 -10.55 17.10
N ARG A 34 24.77 -9.68 18.10
CA ARG A 34 23.48 -9.18 18.58
C ARG A 34 23.58 -7.69 18.87
N SER A 35 22.50 -6.96 18.56
CA SER A 35 22.35 -5.60 19.06
C SER A 35 22.34 -5.58 20.60
N PRO A 36 22.92 -4.56 21.24
CA PRO A 36 22.95 -4.48 22.69
C PRO A 36 21.50 -4.50 23.23
N PRO A 37 21.13 -5.50 24.05
CA PRO A 37 19.75 -5.64 24.51
C PRO A 37 19.38 -4.57 25.54
N TRP A 38 20.37 -3.92 26.13
CA TRP A 38 20.23 -2.91 27.17
C TRP A 38 20.71 -1.57 26.61
N ALA A 39 19.95 -0.51 26.89
CA ALA A 39 20.40 0.85 26.66
C ALA A 39 21.57 1.19 27.61
N SER A 40 22.34 2.21 27.26
CA SER A 40 23.29 2.79 28.22
C SER A 40 22.53 3.36 29.43
N PRO A 41 23.15 3.46 30.62
CA PRO A 41 22.46 3.86 31.85
C PRO A 41 21.73 5.22 31.76
N GLU A 42 22.19 6.11 30.90
CA GLU A 42 21.66 7.47 30.72
C GLU A 42 20.66 7.58 29.56
N ALA A 43 20.55 6.56 28.71
CA ALA A 43 19.71 6.57 27.53
C ALA A 43 18.36 5.90 27.79
N ALA A 44 17.30 6.47 27.21
CA ALA A 44 15.98 5.84 27.19
C ALA A 44 16.02 4.51 26.40
N ALA A 45 15.34 3.50 26.91
CA ALA A 45 15.23 2.21 26.24
C ALA A 45 14.46 2.34 24.91
N SER A 46 14.97 1.68 23.87
CA SER A 46 14.28 1.58 22.58
C SER A 46 13.25 0.45 22.63
N TYR A 47 12.01 0.76 22.25
CA TYR A 47 10.92 -0.20 22.19
C TYR A 47 10.50 -0.47 20.74
N PRO A 48 10.22 -1.73 20.38
CA PRO A 48 9.66 -2.05 19.08
C PRO A 48 8.24 -1.47 18.94
N SER A 49 7.83 -1.20 17.70
CA SER A 49 6.47 -0.74 17.43
C SER A 49 5.46 -1.77 17.91
N ALA A 50 4.51 -1.35 18.75
CA ALA A 50 3.45 -2.23 19.25
C ALA A 50 2.28 -2.38 18.26
N ARG A 51 2.22 -1.52 17.22
CA ARG A 51 1.18 -1.54 16.18
C ARG A 51 1.56 -2.50 15.07
N SER A 52 0.55 -3.17 14.50
CA SER A 52 0.71 -3.96 13.28
C SER A 52 1.16 -3.07 12.12
N GLN A 53 1.90 -3.63 11.16
CA GLN A 53 2.40 -2.92 9.97
C GLN A 53 1.29 -2.79 8.90
N PHE A 54 0.11 -2.37 9.31
CA PHE A 54 -1.00 -2.12 8.40
C PHE A 54 -0.76 -0.81 7.64
N PRO A 55 -0.95 -0.76 6.30
CA PRO A 55 -0.56 0.39 5.50
C PRO A 55 -1.39 1.65 5.76
N LEU A 56 -2.64 1.51 6.22
CA LEU A 56 -3.52 2.65 6.49
C LEU A 56 -3.44 3.07 7.96
N GLU A 57 -3.64 4.36 8.24
CA GLU A 57 -3.61 4.88 9.62
C GLU A 57 -4.71 4.31 10.53
N ARG A 58 -5.82 3.89 9.91
CA ARG A 58 -6.98 3.29 10.56
C ARG A 58 -7.39 2.06 9.76
N PRO A 59 -7.76 0.96 10.42
CA PRO A 59 -7.80 0.72 11.88
C PRO A 59 -6.42 0.58 12.54
N ARG A 60 -6.33 0.96 13.82
CA ARG A 60 -5.07 0.88 14.61
C ARG A 60 -4.99 -0.43 15.38
N PHE A 61 -4.51 -1.48 14.72
CA PHE A 61 -4.33 -2.79 15.37
C PHE A 61 -3.03 -2.87 16.17
N ARG A 62 -3.10 -3.52 17.34
CA ARG A 62 -1.91 -3.98 18.06
C ARG A 62 -1.38 -5.24 17.39
N LYS A 63 -0.05 -5.41 17.41
CA LYS A 63 0.57 -6.65 16.93
C LYS A 63 -0.01 -7.86 17.64
N THR A 64 -0.41 -8.85 16.85
CA THR A 64 -0.83 -10.16 17.37
C THR A 64 0.38 -10.93 17.89
N HIS A 65 0.14 -12.01 18.64
CA HIS A 65 1.22 -12.89 19.09
C HIS A 65 2.07 -13.44 17.93
N ILE A 66 1.44 -13.80 16.81
CA ILE A 66 2.13 -14.28 15.61
C ILE A 66 3.01 -13.17 15.01
N GLU A 67 2.53 -11.94 14.91
CA GLU A 67 3.34 -10.82 14.42
C GLU A 67 4.54 -10.53 15.34
N TRP A 68 4.41 -10.73 16.65
CA TRP A 68 5.55 -10.66 17.56
C TRP A 68 6.56 -11.79 17.32
N MET A 69 6.10 -13.01 17.02
CA MET A 69 7.00 -14.12 16.66
C MET A 69 7.78 -13.82 15.38
N LEU A 70 7.09 -13.33 14.35
CA LEU A 70 7.72 -12.90 13.09
C LEU A 70 8.71 -11.76 13.31
N HIS A 71 8.35 -10.78 14.14
CA HIS A 71 9.24 -9.68 14.53
C HIS A 71 10.52 -10.17 15.22
N HIS A 72 10.44 -11.25 15.99
CA HIS A 72 11.59 -11.85 16.67
C HIS A 72 12.32 -12.92 15.82
N GLY A 73 12.06 -13.00 14.52
CA GLY A 73 12.80 -13.88 13.60
C GLY A 73 12.40 -15.35 13.61
N HIS A 74 11.28 -15.69 14.27
CA HIS A 74 10.66 -17.01 14.12
C HIS A 74 9.70 -17.01 12.93
N GLY A 75 9.24 -18.18 12.51
CA GLY A 75 8.14 -18.31 11.56
C GLY A 75 6.76 -18.07 12.20
N ASP A 76 5.72 -18.49 11.49
CA ASP A 76 4.33 -18.45 11.94
C ASP A 76 4.04 -19.33 13.17
N ARG A 77 4.95 -20.25 13.52
CA ARG A 77 4.83 -21.17 14.66
C ARG A 77 6.19 -21.39 15.31
N TYR A 78 6.15 -21.85 16.55
CA TYR A 78 7.34 -22.32 17.26
C TYR A 78 7.91 -23.56 16.54
N GLY A 79 9.24 -23.66 16.44
CA GLY A 79 9.91 -24.76 15.71
C GLY A 79 10.00 -24.60 14.19
N LYS A 80 9.58 -23.45 13.64
CA LYS A 80 9.81 -23.09 12.23
C LYS A 80 10.68 -21.84 12.17
N TYR A 81 11.82 -21.97 11.48
CA TYR A 81 12.88 -20.96 11.47
C TYR A 81 13.32 -20.56 12.90
N GLY A 82 14.30 -19.65 12.98
CA GLY A 82 14.80 -19.14 14.26
C GLY A 82 15.61 -20.15 15.10
N PRO A 83 15.96 -19.75 16.34
CA PRO A 83 16.92 -20.48 17.17
C PRO A 83 16.41 -21.85 17.60
N SER A 84 15.10 -21.98 17.86
CA SER A 84 14.46 -23.23 18.32
C SER A 84 14.56 -24.40 17.34
N ARG A 85 14.97 -24.15 16.10
CA ARG A 85 15.16 -25.19 15.06
C ARG A 85 16.61 -25.29 14.58
N GLU A 86 17.38 -24.21 14.74
CA GLU A 86 18.76 -24.14 14.26
C GLU A 86 19.78 -24.71 15.23
N ILE A 87 19.53 -24.52 16.52
CA ILE A 87 20.38 -24.99 17.60
C ILE A 87 20.16 -26.49 17.77
N ALA A 88 21.23 -27.23 18.04
CA ALA A 88 21.13 -28.67 18.29
C ALA A 88 20.40 -28.93 19.61
N ASP A 89 19.54 -29.96 19.63
CA ASP A 89 18.74 -30.28 20.82
C ASP A 89 19.60 -30.77 21.99
N PHE A 90 20.75 -31.39 21.70
CA PHE A 90 21.70 -31.87 22.70
C PHE A 90 23.14 -31.89 22.17
N GLU A 91 24.07 -31.93 23.11
CA GLU A 91 25.49 -32.24 22.90
C GLU A 91 25.92 -33.32 23.90
N TYR A 92 26.95 -34.09 23.56
CA TYR A 92 27.53 -35.05 24.51
C TYR A 92 28.33 -34.30 25.59
N ALA A 93 28.52 -34.92 26.76
CA ALA A 93 29.17 -34.29 27.92
C ALA A 93 30.65 -33.93 27.67
N ASP A 94 31.30 -34.59 26.72
CA ASP A 94 32.65 -34.30 26.25
C ASP A 94 32.70 -33.14 25.23
N GLY A 95 31.55 -32.56 24.88
CA GLY A 95 31.41 -31.51 23.87
C GLY A 95 31.28 -32.03 22.44
N THR A 96 31.16 -33.34 22.23
CA THR A 96 30.93 -33.89 20.89
C THR A 96 29.53 -33.47 20.39
N PRO A 97 29.38 -32.89 19.19
CA PRO A 97 28.08 -32.45 18.68
C PRO A 97 27.21 -33.64 18.24
N SER A 98 25.90 -33.42 18.13
CA SER A 98 24.96 -34.39 17.58
C SER A 98 25.23 -34.68 16.09
N SER A 99 24.87 -35.88 15.62
CA SER A 99 24.96 -36.24 14.19
C SER A 99 23.92 -35.52 13.33
N ILE A 100 24.20 -35.39 12.03
CA ILE A 100 23.29 -34.74 11.08
C ILE A 100 22.15 -35.70 10.73
N SER A 101 20.96 -35.41 11.23
CA SER A 101 19.73 -36.11 10.81
C SER A 101 19.40 -35.83 9.34
N GLY A 102 18.78 -36.80 8.64
CA GLY A 102 18.26 -36.58 7.29
C GLY A 102 17.27 -35.40 7.21
N LYS A 103 16.48 -35.17 8.28
CA LYS A 103 15.60 -33.99 8.37
C LYS A 103 16.38 -32.68 8.50
N ARG A 104 17.52 -32.69 9.21
CA ARG A 104 18.42 -31.53 9.35
C ARG A 104 19.07 -31.21 8.01
N PHE A 105 19.49 -32.24 7.26
CA PHE A 105 20.02 -32.09 5.91
C PHE A 105 18.98 -31.52 4.93
N ALA A 106 17.78 -32.10 4.89
CA ALA A 106 16.68 -31.60 4.04
C ALA A 106 16.30 -30.16 4.39
N PHE A 107 16.35 -29.80 5.68
CA PHE A 107 16.11 -28.41 6.10
C PHE A 107 17.21 -27.45 5.65
N LYS A 108 18.49 -27.86 5.68
CA LYS A 108 19.58 -27.06 5.11
C LYS A 108 19.44 -26.90 3.60
N HIS A 109 19.08 -27.97 2.90
CA HIS A 109 18.75 -27.91 1.48
C HIS A 109 17.60 -26.94 1.18
N HIS A 110 16.56 -26.90 2.02
CA HIS A 110 15.48 -25.91 1.90
C HIS A 110 15.98 -24.47 2.07
N GLN A 111 16.90 -24.21 3.01
CA GLN A 111 17.49 -22.88 3.19
C GLN A 111 18.32 -22.46 1.97
N ASP A 112 19.15 -23.38 1.47
CA ASP A 112 19.93 -23.15 0.25
C ASP A 112 19.02 -22.93 -0.95
N HIS A 113 17.89 -23.63 -1.02
CA HIS A 113 16.91 -23.44 -2.07
C HIS A 113 16.30 -22.03 -2.06
N LEU A 114 15.98 -21.47 -0.89
CA LEU A 114 15.51 -20.08 -0.77
C LEU A 114 16.57 -19.07 -1.24
N LEU A 115 17.85 -19.32 -0.94
CA LEU A 115 18.96 -18.50 -1.44
C LEU A 115 19.10 -18.60 -2.96
N VAL A 116 18.97 -19.81 -3.52
CA VAL A 116 19.00 -20.03 -4.96
C VAL A 116 17.82 -19.34 -5.66
N GLN A 117 16.63 -19.37 -5.08
CA GLN A 117 15.48 -18.63 -5.59
C GLN A 117 15.76 -17.13 -5.63
N LEU A 118 16.30 -16.56 -4.54
CA LEU A 118 16.67 -15.15 -4.47
C LEU A 118 17.71 -14.78 -5.54
N VAL A 119 18.82 -15.50 -5.60
CA VAL A 119 19.91 -15.23 -6.56
C VAL A 119 19.45 -15.37 -7.99
N ARG A 120 18.67 -16.42 -8.32
CA ARG A 120 18.14 -16.60 -9.68
C ARG A 120 17.14 -15.52 -10.05
N SER A 121 16.27 -15.11 -9.12
CA SER A 121 15.31 -14.03 -9.38
C SER A 121 16.01 -12.68 -9.60
N ALA A 122 17.04 -12.37 -8.81
CA ALA A 122 17.85 -11.17 -9.00
C ALA A 122 18.58 -11.20 -10.35
N ALA A 123 19.26 -12.31 -10.68
CA ALA A 123 19.94 -12.46 -11.96
C ALA A 123 18.99 -12.38 -13.16
N THR A 124 17.73 -12.83 -13.02
CA THR A 124 16.74 -12.60 -14.07
C THR A 124 16.39 -11.13 -14.21
N VAL A 125 16.24 -10.37 -13.12
CA VAL A 125 15.97 -8.93 -13.22
C VAL A 125 17.13 -8.19 -13.88
N GLU A 126 18.38 -8.48 -13.48
CA GLU A 126 19.59 -7.91 -14.10
C GLU A 126 19.65 -8.18 -15.60
N ARG A 127 19.38 -9.42 -16.03
CA ARG A 127 19.34 -9.77 -17.45
C ARG A 127 18.22 -9.05 -18.21
N TYR A 128 17.07 -8.82 -17.58
CA TYR A 128 15.97 -8.08 -18.21
C TYR A 128 16.29 -6.59 -18.31
N GLU A 129 17.03 -6.04 -17.35
CA GLU A 129 17.54 -4.67 -17.40
C GLU A 129 18.57 -4.51 -18.53
N GLU A 130 19.57 -5.40 -18.62
CA GLU A 130 20.55 -5.41 -19.72
C GLU A 130 19.91 -5.59 -21.10
N GLY A 131 18.83 -6.36 -21.17
CA GLY A 131 18.04 -6.54 -22.38
C GLY A 131 17.04 -5.42 -22.67
N GLU A 132 16.99 -4.38 -21.82
CA GLU A 132 16.02 -3.27 -21.89
C GLU A 132 14.56 -3.74 -21.96
N LEU A 133 14.25 -4.90 -21.37
CA LEU A 133 12.92 -5.52 -21.34
C LEU A 133 12.07 -5.02 -20.17
N LEU A 134 12.67 -4.31 -19.20
CA LEU A 134 11.94 -3.70 -18.09
C LEU A 134 11.25 -2.41 -18.58
N PRO A 135 9.91 -2.38 -18.64
CA PRO A 135 9.19 -1.20 -19.08
C PRO A 135 9.35 -0.07 -18.06
N ARG A 136 9.44 1.16 -18.56
CA ARG A 136 9.44 2.37 -17.71
C ARG A 136 8.05 2.66 -17.10
N ILE A 137 7.01 2.18 -17.77
CA ILE A 137 5.62 2.36 -17.34
C ILE A 137 5.29 1.29 -16.29
N PRO A 138 4.85 1.67 -15.08
CA PRO A 138 4.45 0.73 -14.06
C PRO A 138 3.20 -0.08 -14.46
N GLY A 139 3.19 -1.35 -14.04
CA GLY A 139 2.04 -2.24 -14.18
C GLY A 139 1.88 -2.85 -15.58
N THR A 140 1.06 -3.88 -15.66
CA THR A 140 0.72 -4.52 -16.94
C THR A 140 -0.36 -3.71 -17.68
N PRO A 141 -0.57 -3.91 -18.99
CA PRO A 141 -1.69 -3.27 -19.71
C PRO A 141 -3.05 -3.57 -19.07
N GLU A 142 -3.25 -4.78 -18.55
CA GLU A 142 -4.48 -5.17 -17.86
C GLU A 142 -4.68 -4.38 -16.56
N GLN A 143 -3.61 -4.25 -15.76
CA GLN A 143 -3.66 -3.47 -14.52
C GLN A 143 -3.96 -2.00 -14.80
N ARG A 144 -3.31 -1.40 -15.81
CA ARG A 144 -3.52 0.01 -16.21
C ARG A 144 -4.94 0.30 -16.69
N ASN A 145 -5.59 -0.66 -17.33
CA ASN A 145 -6.97 -0.51 -17.78
C ASN A 145 -7.98 -0.61 -16.63
N TRP A 146 -7.62 -1.30 -15.55
CA TRP A 146 -8.50 -1.53 -14.40
C TRP A 146 -8.32 -0.48 -13.30
N ASP A 147 -7.07 -0.08 -13.05
CA ASP A 147 -6.69 0.77 -11.92
C ASP A 147 -6.54 2.25 -12.36
N PRO A 148 -7.48 3.14 -11.95
CA PRO A 148 -7.39 4.56 -12.27
C PRO A 148 -6.36 5.30 -11.42
N GLU A 149 -5.75 4.66 -10.40
CA GLU A 149 -4.67 5.28 -9.62
C GLU A 149 -3.35 5.31 -10.41
N ILE A 150 -3.20 4.46 -11.43
CA ILE A 150 -2.03 4.48 -12.30
C ILE A 150 -2.19 5.65 -13.29
N PRO A 151 -1.25 6.62 -13.33
CA PRO A 151 -1.36 7.76 -14.23
C PRO A 151 -1.43 7.36 -15.70
N LEU A 152 -2.08 8.19 -16.51
CA LEU A 152 -2.04 8.04 -17.96
C LEU A 152 -0.67 8.54 -18.48
N PHE A 153 0.16 7.59 -18.94
CA PHE A 153 1.47 7.88 -19.52
C PHE A 153 1.35 8.32 -20.99
N LEU A 154 0.80 9.53 -21.22
CA LEU A 154 0.71 10.19 -22.53
C LEU A 154 1.94 11.08 -22.74
N GLU A 155 2.67 10.92 -23.86
CA GLU A 155 3.93 11.65 -24.10
C GLU A 155 3.72 13.14 -24.45
N ASP A 156 2.65 13.47 -25.20
CA ASP A 156 2.44 14.80 -25.79
C ASP A 156 1.08 15.45 -25.46
N VAL A 157 0.29 14.86 -24.54
CA VAL A 157 -1.06 15.33 -24.20
C VAL A 157 -1.21 15.44 -22.70
N ASP A 158 -1.85 16.53 -22.24
CA ASP A 158 -2.28 16.67 -20.85
C ASP A 158 -3.24 15.52 -20.49
N GLU A 159 -3.03 14.87 -19.34
CA GLU A 159 -3.84 13.77 -18.83
C GLU A 159 -5.34 14.14 -18.73
N PHE A 160 -5.63 15.43 -18.50
CA PHE A 160 -6.99 15.96 -18.44
C PHE A 160 -7.50 16.55 -19.77
N GLY A 161 -6.68 16.46 -20.83
CA GLY A 161 -6.96 17.02 -22.15
C GLY A 161 -7.06 18.54 -22.17
N ARG A 162 -7.05 19.13 -23.38
CA ARG A 162 -7.45 20.53 -23.56
C ARG A 162 -8.99 20.60 -23.44
N PRO A 163 -9.58 21.52 -22.66
CA PRO A 163 -11.04 21.68 -22.64
C PRO A 163 -11.53 21.89 -24.09
N PRO A 164 -12.63 21.23 -24.51
CA PRO A 164 -13.08 21.27 -25.89
C PRO A 164 -13.29 22.71 -26.31
N LYS A 165 -12.57 23.15 -27.36
CA LYS A 165 -12.87 24.42 -28.00
C LYS A 165 -14.25 24.32 -28.64
N PRO A 166 -15.16 25.28 -28.40
CA PRO A 166 -16.45 25.27 -29.07
C PRO A 166 -16.21 25.34 -30.59
N VAL A 167 -16.63 24.29 -31.29
CA VAL A 167 -16.58 24.21 -32.75
C VAL A 167 -17.73 25.07 -33.29
N ALA A 168 -17.41 25.97 -34.22
CA ALA A 168 -18.38 26.86 -34.84
C ALA A 168 -19.51 26.06 -35.52
N GLY A 169 -20.71 26.11 -34.93
CA GLY A 169 -21.91 25.47 -35.45
C GLY A 169 -22.63 26.27 -36.54
N ASP A 170 -23.48 25.55 -37.27
CA ASP A 170 -24.41 25.99 -38.32
C ASP A 170 -25.29 27.19 -37.89
N MET A 171 -25.68 28.08 -38.81
CA MET A 171 -26.41 29.32 -38.46
C MET A 171 -27.75 29.05 -37.75
N VAL A 172 -28.42 27.94 -38.06
CA VAL A 172 -29.67 27.53 -37.39
C VAL A 172 -29.39 27.07 -35.96
N ALA A 173 -28.27 26.38 -35.72
CA ALA A 173 -27.82 26.03 -34.38
C ALA A 173 -27.44 27.28 -33.58
N ARG A 174 -26.82 28.28 -34.22
CA ARG A 174 -26.47 29.57 -33.62
C ARG A 174 -27.70 30.36 -33.15
N VAL A 175 -28.79 30.37 -33.93
CA VAL A 175 -30.04 31.05 -33.56
C VAL A 175 -30.80 30.31 -32.44
N MET A 176 -30.78 28.97 -32.44
CA MET A 176 -31.31 28.17 -31.33
C MET A 176 -30.50 28.40 -30.06
N GLU A 177 -29.17 28.39 -30.16
CA GLU A 177 -28.24 28.66 -29.07
C GLU A 177 -28.42 30.07 -28.50
N GLU A 178 -28.60 31.10 -29.33
CA GLU A 178 -28.89 32.46 -28.88
C GLU A 178 -30.23 32.58 -28.13
N ARG A 179 -31.25 31.80 -28.52
CA ARG A 179 -32.55 31.79 -27.83
C ARG A 179 -32.47 31.10 -26.47
N PHE A 180 -31.80 29.94 -26.38
CA PHE A 180 -31.60 29.23 -25.11
C PHE A 180 -30.58 29.95 -24.20
N ALA A 181 -29.55 30.59 -24.75
CA ALA A 181 -28.59 31.38 -23.99
C ALA A 181 -29.20 32.67 -23.41
N GLN A 182 -30.24 33.23 -24.05
CA GLN A 182 -30.99 34.38 -23.52
C GLN A 182 -32.04 34.03 -22.46
N GLU A 183 -32.38 32.76 -22.26
CA GLU A 183 -33.28 32.32 -21.18
C GLU A 183 -32.61 32.32 -19.80
N GLY A 184 -31.27 32.41 -19.75
CA GLY A 184 -30.54 32.76 -18.53
C GLY A 184 -30.76 34.23 -18.20
N GLY A 185 -31.40 34.51 -17.06
CA GLY A 185 -31.83 35.85 -16.63
C GLY A 185 -30.89 36.99 -17.03
N ARG A 186 -31.42 37.98 -17.75
CA ARG A 186 -30.64 39.13 -18.22
C ARG A 186 -30.05 39.88 -17.04
N THR A 187 -28.77 40.26 -17.14
CA THR A 187 -28.15 41.17 -16.19
C THR A 187 -28.96 42.46 -16.13
N PRO A 188 -29.33 42.94 -14.92
CA PRO A 188 -30.11 44.16 -14.81
C PRO A 188 -29.31 45.35 -15.36
N VAL A 189 -29.98 46.21 -16.14
CA VAL A 189 -29.36 47.33 -16.89
C VAL A 189 -28.59 48.30 -15.97
N ASN A 190 -28.97 48.37 -14.69
CA ASN A 190 -28.29 49.19 -13.68
C ASN A 190 -26.87 48.69 -13.32
N LEU A 191 -26.53 47.43 -13.62
CA LEU A 191 -25.21 46.86 -13.32
C LEU A 191 -24.29 46.83 -14.55
N ALA A 192 -24.84 46.59 -15.73
CA ALA A 192 -24.12 46.70 -17.00
C ALA A 192 -25.12 46.96 -18.14
N ASN A 193 -24.91 48.05 -18.87
CA ASN A 193 -25.78 48.41 -19.98
C ASN A 193 -25.40 47.63 -21.25
N LYS A 194 -26.15 46.56 -21.53
CA LYS A 194 -26.01 45.75 -22.74
C LYS A 194 -26.09 46.56 -24.05
N HIS A 195 -26.87 47.65 -24.09
CA HIS A 195 -26.99 48.48 -25.29
C HIS A 195 -25.77 49.37 -25.55
N ALA A 196 -24.99 49.66 -24.51
CA ALA A 196 -23.70 50.34 -24.60
C ALA A 196 -22.53 49.35 -24.79
N GLY A 197 -22.81 48.05 -24.86
CA GLY A 197 -21.78 47.00 -24.97
C GLY A 197 -21.09 46.66 -23.65
N GLU A 198 -21.61 47.12 -22.51
CA GLU A 198 -21.05 46.80 -21.19
C GLU A 198 -21.43 45.36 -20.79
N VAL A 199 -20.42 44.56 -20.46
CA VAL A 199 -20.57 43.17 -20.01
C VAL A 199 -19.87 43.03 -18.66
N LEU A 200 -20.52 42.34 -17.72
CA LEU A 200 -19.88 42.02 -16.44
C LEU A 200 -18.87 40.89 -16.66
N GLU A 201 -17.63 41.13 -16.27
CA GLU A 201 -16.62 40.08 -16.20
C GLU A 201 -16.98 39.08 -15.08
N PRO A 202 -16.75 37.77 -15.29
CA PRO A 202 -17.02 36.76 -14.28
C PRO A 202 -16.17 37.04 -13.04
N ASN A 203 -16.82 37.44 -11.95
CA ASN A 203 -16.14 37.66 -10.69
C ASN A 203 -15.92 36.32 -9.97
N THR A 204 -14.76 35.71 -10.22
CA THR A 204 -14.33 34.46 -9.59
C THR A 204 -13.67 34.65 -8.22
N MET A 205 -13.76 35.85 -7.61
CA MET A 205 -13.15 36.13 -6.30
C MET A 205 -13.61 35.17 -5.19
N PHE A 206 -14.79 34.56 -5.33
CA PHE A 206 -15.34 33.56 -4.39
C PHE A 206 -15.53 32.17 -5.02
N ALA A 207 -14.98 31.92 -6.21
CA ALA A 207 -15.08 30.60 -6.84
C ALA A 207 -14.13 29.60 -6.16
N THR A 208 -14.64 28.42 -5.83
CA THR A 208 -13.86 27.32 -5.26
C THR A 208 -13.76 26.19 -6.28
N TYR A 209 -12.54 25.79 -6.62
CA TYR A 209 -12.27 24.61 -7.46
C TYR A 209 -12.28 23.30 -6.66
N ASP A 210 -12.56 23.36 -5.35
CA ASP A 210 -12.66 22.21 -4.47
C ASP A 210 -14.01 21.48 -4.71
N PRO A 211 -14.01 20.22 -5.20
CA PRO A 211 -15.24 19.46 -5.41
C PRO A 211 -15.99 19.20 -4.09
N VAL A 212 -15.31 19.23 -2.94
CA VAL A 212 -15.94 19.05 -1.62
C VAL A 212 -16.88 20.20 -1.28
N ALA A 213 -16.69 21.39 -1.86
CA ALA A 213 -17.59 22.52 -1.65
C ALA A 213 -19.02 22.27 -2.17
N PHE A 214 -19.17 21.38 -3.16
CA PHE A 214 -20.45 21.10 -3.82
C PHE A 214 -20.94 19.66 -3.58
N VAL A 215 -20.04 18.71 -3.31
CA VAL A 215 -20.38 17.31 -3.02
C VAL A 215 -20.66 17.13 -1.52
N SER A 216 -21.92 16.90 -1.16
CA SER A 216 -22.30 16.69 0.23
C SER A 216 -22.23 15.21 0.63
N ASP A 217 -21.08 14.77 1.14
CA ASP A 217 -20.88 13.40 1.69
C ASP A 217 -21.41 13.24 3.13
N ALA A 218 -22.34 14.11 3.54
CA ALA A 218 -22.91 14.07 4.88
C ALA A 218 -23.83 12.85 5.03
N ILE A 219 -23.36 11.83 5.76
CA ILE A 219 -24.17 10.67 6.15
C ILE A 219 -25.26 11.16 7.12
N LYS A 220 -26.48 11.36 6.62
CA LYS A 220 -27.62 11.83 7.41
C LYS A 220 -28.27 10.66 8.15
N LYS A 221 -28.52 10.84 9.44
CA LYS A 221 -29.40 9.95 10.20
C LYS A 221 -30.84 10.19 9.78
N ASP A 222 -31.59 9.12 9.52
CA ASP A 222 -33.01 9.21 9.24
C ASP A 222 -33.75 9.87 10.41
N THR A 223 -34.37 11.02 10.13
CA THR A 223 -35.17 11.75 11.12
C THR A 223 -36.59 11.20 11.12
N ARG A 224 -37.05 10.75 12.29
CA ARG A 224 -38.42 10.23 12.44
C ARG A 224 -39.44 11.36 12.42
N ARG A 225 -40.63 11.07 11.88
CA ARG A 225 -41.76 12.01 11.86
C ARG A 225 -42.18 12.37 13.29
N PRO A 226 -42.42 13.66 13.61
CA PRO A 226 -42.70 14.12 14.96
C PRO A 226 -44.13 13.81 15.40
N PHE A 227 -44.36 12.60 15.90
CA PHE A 227 -45.68 12.12 16.37
C PHE A 227 -46.21 12.84 17.62
N TRP A 228 -45.33 13.48 18.40
CA TRP A 228 -45.68 14.17 19.65
C TRP A 228 -46.34 15.54 19.45
N SER A 229 -46.41 16.06 18.22
CA SER A 229 -47.03 17.37 17.92
C SER A 229 -48.13 17.22 16.90
N ARG A 230 -49.38 17.48 17.31
CA ARG A 230 -50.57 17.33 16.45
C ARG A 230 -50.46 18.10 15.13
N ARG A 231 -50.05 19.37 15.20
CA ARG A 231 -49.88 20.23 14.00
C ARG A 231 -48.73 19.74 13.11
N ARG A 232 -47.58 19.40 13.69
CA ARG A 232 -46.40 18.98 12.91
C ARG A 232 -46.56 17.59 12.31
N TRP A 233 -47.28 16.68 13.00
CA TRP A 233 -47.65 15.39 12.45
C TRP A 233 -48.42 15.58 11.15
N ALA A 234 -49.57 16.27 11.18
CA ALA A 234 -50.39 16.48 9.99
C ALA A 234 -49.67 17.24 8.85
N LEU A 235 -48.81 18.22 9.16
CA LEU A 235 -48.06 18.97 8.16
C LEU A 235 -46.89 18.21 7.52
N SER A 236 -46.40 17.16 8.16
CA SER A 236 -45.31 16.31 7.66
C SER A 236 -45.83 15.00 7.08
N ASP A 237 -47.06 14.99 6.58
CA ASP A 237 -47.66 13.80 5.97
C ASP A 237 -47.05 13.54 4.59
N ASN A 238 -46.45 12.36 4.43
CA ASN A 238 -45.95 11.89 3.15
C ASN A 238 -47.02 11.00 2.52
N PHE A 239 -47.75 11.54 1.56
CA PHE A 239 -48.77 10.81 0.79
C PHE A 239 -48.10 9.87 -0.21
N MET A 240 -47.61 8.74 0.30
CA MET A 240 -46.95 7.70 -0.49
C MET A 240 -47.66 6.37 -0.26
N VAL A 241 -48.06 5.70 -1.34
CA VAL A 241 -48.55 4.33 -1.29
C VAL A 241 -47.36 3.42 -1.64
N PRO A 242 -46.91 2.54 -0.73
CA PRO A 242 -45.81 1.64 -1.03
C PRO A 242 -46.22 0.66 -2.14
N VAL A 243 -45.49 0.69 -3.25
CA VAL A 243 -45.69 -0.24 -4.36
C VAL A 243 -44.53 -1.23 -4.36
N SER A 244 -44.81 -2.51 -4.11
CA SER A 244 -43.85 -3.57 -4.35
C SER A 244 -43.59 -3.69 -5.85
N PRO A 245 -42.33 -3.83 -6.32
CA PRO A 245 -42.06 -4.10 -7.72
C PRO A 245 -42.81 -5.37 -8.13
N LYS A 246 -43.75 -5.26 -9.09
CA LYS A 246 -44.47 -6.41 -9.61
C LYS A 246 -43.47 -7.31 -10.33
N PRO A 247 -43.48 -8.64 -10.13
CA PRO A 247 -42.69 -9.53 -10.97
C PRO A 247 -43.14 -9.31 -12.42
N LYS A 248 -42.23 -8.80 -13.27
CA LYS A 248 -42.46 -8.84 -14.71
C LYS A 248 -42.68 -10.30 -15.06
N ASN A 249 -43.75 -10.60 -15.79
CA ASN A 249 -44.03 -11.92 -16.33
C ASN A 249 -42.72 -12.55 -16.84
N THR A 250 -42.18 -13.49 -16.07
CA THR A 250 -41.23 -14.46 -16.60
C THR A 250 -41.93 -15.09 -17.79
N ILE A 251 -41.38 -14.88 -18.98
CA ILE A 251 -41.65 -15.73 -20.11
C ILE A 251 -41.50 -17.15 -19.56
N LYS A 252 -42.57 -17.93 -19.60
CA LYS A 252 -42.45 -19.37 -19.38
C LYS A 252 -41.61 -19.85 -20.57
N ASP A 253 -40.38 -20.24 -20.32
CA ASP A 253 -39.62 -21.03 -21.26
C ASP A 253 -40.38 -22.36 -21.41
N GLU A 254 -41.22 -22.44 -22.45
CA GLU A 254 -41.68 -23.69 -23.05
C GLU A 254 -40.68 -24.12 -24.13
#